data_AF-A0A929DRB5-F1
#
_entry.id   AF-A0A929DRB5-F1
#
_cell.length_a   1.000
_cell.length_b   1.000
_cell.length_c   1.000
_cell.angle_alpha   90.00
_cell.angle_beta   90.00
_cell.angle_gamma   90.00
#
_symmetry.space_group_name_H-M   'P 1'
#
loop_
_entity.id
_entity.type
_entity.pdbx_description
1 polymer ?
#
loop_
_entity_poly.entity_id
_entity_poly.type
_entity_poly.pdbx_seq_one_letter_code
_entity_poly.pdbx_strand_id
1 'polypeptide(L)'
;MRANPAYATICLYTTAHDWQAGGVDPHKNVVFVQSHVPQAEKLHALFSMLTPLSWLVRVSTFEEKARMQPRSVSIGLVDHPVLMPSSSVL
;
A
#
# COMPACT_ATOMS: atom_id res chain seq x y z
N MET A 1 11.60 3.72 -12.33
CA MET A 1 12.36 2.83 -11.44
C MET A 1 11.55 1.54 -11.31
N ARG A 2 11.92 0.44 -11.99
CA ARG A 2 11.21 -0.84 -11.83
C ARG A 2 11.66 -1.45 -10.49
N ALA A 3 10.71 -1.72 -9.59
CA ALA A 3 11.00 -2.43 -8.35
C ALA A 3 11.58 -3.82 -8.69
N ASN A 4 12.80 -4.11 -8.24
CA ASN A 4 13.40 -5.43 -8.42
C ASN A 4 12.73 -6.40 -7.42
N PRO A 5 12.12 -7.52 -7.87
CA PRO A 5 11.41 -8.44 -6.99
C PRO A 5 12.33 -9.05 -5.92
N ALA A 6 13.61 -9.25 -6.21
CA ALA A 6 14.57 -9.77 -5.23
C ALA A 6 14.80 -8.78 -4.07
N TYR A 7 14.80 -7.48 -4.36
CA TYR A 7 14.99 -6.44 -3.34
C TYR A 7 13.76 -6.29 -2.43
N ALA A 8 12.55 -6.44 -2.98
CA ALA A 8 11.32 -6.38 -2.21
C ALA A 8 11.25 -7.49 -1.15
N THR A 9 11.64 -8.71 -1.52
CA THR A 9 11.70 -9.85 -0.59
C THR A 9 12.68 -9.60 0.55
N ILE A 10 13.87 -9.06 0.25
CA ILE A 10 14.87 -8.73 1.27
C ILE A 10 14.32 -7.68 2.25
N CYS A 11 13.71 -6.60 1.74
CA CYS A 11 13.12 -5.56 2.59
C CYS A 11 12.01 -6.10 3.52
N LEU A 12 11.17 -7.02 3.03
CA LEU A 12 10.12 -7.63 3.86
C LEU A 12 10.74 -8.37 5.07
N TYR A 13 11.79 -9.16 4.85
CA TYR A 13 12.45 -9.88 5.93
C TYR A 13 13.20 -8.96 6.90
N THR A 14 13.84 -7.89 6.42
CA THR A 14 14.53 -6.93 7.30
C THR A 14 13.55 -6.16 8.16
N THR A 15 12.43 -5.69 7.59
CA THR A 15 11.40 -4.97 8.36
C THR A 15 10.74 -5.88 9.41
N ALA A 16 10.52 -7.15 9.09
CA ALA A 16 10.01 -8.12 10.07
C ALA A 16 10.98 -8.32 11.24
N HIS A 17 12.29 -8.42 10.96
CA HIS A 17 13.32 -8.50 12.00
C HIS A 17 13.38 -7.23 12.84
N ASP A 18 13.28 -6.05 12.23
CA ASP A 18 13.27 -4.76 12.94
C ASP A 18 12.08 -4.65 13.89
N TRP A 19 10.89 -5.12 13.47
CA TRP A 19 9.71 -5.15 14.34
C TRP A 19 9.86 -6.13 15.50
N GLN A 20 10.44 -7.31 15.26
CA GLN A 20 10.75 -8.25 16.34
C GLN A 20 11.78 -7.67 17.32
N ALA A 21 12.81 -6.99 16.83
CA ALA A 21 13.80 -6.31 17.65
C ALA A 21 13.19 -5.12 18.43
N GLY A 22 12.18 -4.45 17.86
CA GLY A 22 11.39 -3.41 18.51
C GLY A 22 10.37 -3.92 19.54
N GLY A 23 10.29 -5.23 19.78
CA GLY A 23 9.42 -5.82 20.80
C GLY A 23 8.03 -6.22 20.31
N VAL A 24 7.78 -6.24 18.99
CA VAL A 24 6.55 -6.78 18.43
C VAL A 24 6.59 -8.31 18.52
N ASP A 25 5.93 -8.86 19.54
CA ASP A 25 5.76 -10.29 19.72
C ASP A 25 4.66 -10.84 18.77
N PRO A 26 4.98 -11.72 17.81
CA PRO A 26 4.00 -12.28 16.88
C PRO A 26 2.97 -13.20 17.56
N HIS A 27 3.19 -13.63 18.80
CA HIS A 27 2.20 -14.37 19.57
C HIS A 27 1.15 -13.46 20.23
N LYS A 28 1.45 -12.18 20.40
CA LYS A 28 0.55 -11.18 21.00
C LYS A 28 -0.08 -10.26 19.97
N ASN A 29 0.59 -10.05 18.84
CA ASN A 29 0.18 -9.13 17.79
C ASN A 29 0.02 -9.87 16.47
N VAL A 30 -1.03 -9.53 15.72
CA VAL A 30 -1.27 -10.10 14.39
C VAL A 30 -0.42 -9.34 13.37
N VAL A 31 0.67 -9.95 12.93
CA VAL A 31 1.55 -9.42 11.88
C VAL A 31 1.37 -10.26 10.61
N PHE A 32 1.04 -9.61 9.50
CA PHE A 32 0.83 -10.27 8.21
C PHE A 32 1.40 -9.44 7.07
N VAL A 33 1.70 -10.12 5.96
CA VAL A 33 2.18 -9.48 4.74
C VAL A 33 0.98 -9.15 3.86
N GLN A 34 0.80 -7.89 3.50
CA GLN A 34 -0.36 -7.39 2.76
C GLN A 34 -0.59 -8.12 1.42
N SER A 35 0.47 -8.56 0.74
CA SER A 35 0.36 -9.34 -0.51
C SER A 35 -0.23 -10.75 -0.34
N HIS A 36 -0.27 -11.28 0.89
CA HIS A 36 -0.82 -12.61 1.17
C HIS A 36 -2.31 -12.57 1.55
N VAL A 37 -2.95 -11.40 1.56
CA VAL A 37 -4.36 -11.22 1.94
C VAL A 37 -5.20 -10.92 0.69
N PRO A 38 -5.69 -11.95 -0.04
CA PRO A 38 -6.47 -11.75 -1.27
C PRO A 38 -7.80 -11.04 -1.03
N GLN A 39 -8.31 -11.02 0.21
CA GLN A 39 -9.50 -10.29 0.59
C GLN A 39 -9.29 -8.77 0.51
N ALA A 40 -8.08 -8.27 0.78
CA ALA A 40 -7.76 -6.84 0.71
C ALA A 40 -7.80 -6.33 -0.74
N GLU A 41 -7.42 -7.16 -1.71
CA GLU A 41 -7.52 -6.84 -3.13
C GLU A 41 -8.98 -6.77 -3.60
N LYS A 42 -9.83 -7.69 -3.13
CA LYS A 42 -11.26 -7.70 -3.46
C LYS A 42 -11.98 -6.47 -2.89
N LEU A 43 -11.69 -6.13 -1.64
CA LEU A 43 -12.26 -4.95 -1.00
C LEU A 43 -11.74 -3.67 -1.65
N HIS A 44 -10.47 -3.64 -2.06
CA HIS A 44 -9.90 -2.54 -2.82
C HIS A 44 -10.64 -2.32 -4.14
N ALA A 45 -10.90 -3.39 -4.91
CA ALA A 45 -11.66 -3.29 -6.16
C ALA A 45 -13.09 -2.74 -5.95
N LEU A 46 -13.77 -3.15 -4.86
CA LEU A 46 -15.09 -2.62 -4.51
C LEU A 46 -15.03 -1.13 -4.13
N PHE A 47 -14.05 -0.74 -3.33
CA PHE A 47 -13.84 0.67 -2.96
C PHE A 47 -13.49 1.53 -4.19
N SER A 48 -12.71 1.02 -5.14
CA SER A 48 -12.41 1.72 -6.39
C SER A 48 -13.66 1.96 -7.26
N MET A 49 -14.68 1.08 -7.19
CA MET A 49 -15.97 1.30 -7.85
C MET A 49 -16.85 2.33 -7.13
N LEU A 50 -16.68 2.50 -5.82
CA LEU A 50 -17.43 3.46 -5.00
C LEU A 50 -16.81 4.86 -5.00
N THR A 51 -15.51 4.99 -5.31
CA THR A 51 -14.77 6.25 -5.18
C THR A 51 -14.68 6.95 -6.54
N PRO A 52 -15.30 8.13 -6.73
CA PRO A 52 -15.20 8.84 -7.99
C PRO A 52 -13.78 9.39 -8.21
N LEU A 53 -13.25 9.24 -9.42
CA LEU A 53 -11.93 9.74 -9.85
C LEU A 53 -11.68 11.21 -9.49
N SER A 54 -12.72 12.04 -9.49
CA SER A 54 -12.64 13.47 -9.15
C SER A 54 -12.20 13.74 -7.71
N TRP A 55 -12.40 12.81 -6.78
CA TRP A 55 -11.96 12.94 -5.38
C TRP A 55 -10.49 12.54 -5.22
N LEU A 56 -10.06 11.52 -5.96
CA LEU A 56 -8.71 10.98 -5.92
C LEU A 56 -7.67 11.97 -6.46
N VAL A 57 -8.02 12.73 -7.50
CA VAL A 57 -7.14 13.75 -8.10
C VAL A 57 -6.96 14.99 -7.20
N ARG A 58 -7.84 15.19 -6.21
CA ARG A 58 -7.80 16.36 -5.29
C ARG A 58 -6.98 16.13 -4.03
N VAL A 59 -6.48 14.92 -3.81
CA VAL A 59 -5.67 14.60 -2.62
C VAL A 59 -4.30 15.26 -2.78
N SER A 60 -3.88 16.04 -1.79
CA SER A 60 -2.59 16.78 -1.83
C SER A 60 -1.38 15.88 -2.05
N THR A 61 -1.40 14.65 -1.52
CA THR A 61 -0.35 13.65 -1.73
C THR A 61 -0.25 13.17 -3.18
N PHE A 62 -1.36 13.18 -3.92
CA PHE A 62 -1.35 12.92 -5.36
C PHE A 62 -0.73 14.10 -6.11
N GLU A 63 -1.11 15.34 -5.79
CA GLU A 63 -0.56 16.53 -6.44
C GLU A 63 0.96 16.67 -6.21
N GLU A 64 1.44 16.47 -4.99
CA GLU A 64 2.89 16.53 -4.68
C GLU A 64 3.68 15.46 -5.44
N LYS A 65 3.17 14.22 -5.46
CA LYS A 65 3.86 13.14 -6.17
C LYS A 65 3.76 13.29 -7.69
N ALA A 66 2.65 13.81 -8.21
CA ALA A 66 2.51 14.15 -9.62
C ALA A 66 3.47 15.26 -10.05
N ARG A 67 3.72 16.26 -9.17
CA ARG A 67 4.74 17.29 -9.39
C ARG A 67 6.16 16.73 -9.34
N MET A 68 6.44 15.77 -8.46
CA MET A 68 7.76 15.11 -8.38
C MET A 68 8.03 14.12 -9.52
N GLN A 69 6.98 13.53 -10.12
CA GLN A 69 7.10 12.59 -11.24
C GLN A 69 6.14 12.94 -12.40
N PRO A 70 6.41 14.03 -13.13
CA PRO A 70 5.52 14.50 -14.21
C PRO A 70 5.46 13.55 -15.42
N ARG A 71 6.43 12.65 -15.57
CA ARG A 71 6.59 11.77 -16.74
C ARG A 71 6.02 10.35 -16.54
N SER A 72 5.65 9.97 -15.31
CA SER A 72 5.02 8.66 -15.04
C SER A 72 4.10 8.70 -13.82
N VAL A 73 2.94 9.31 -13.97
CA VAL A 73 1.85 9.16 -12.99
C VAL A 73 1.20 7.79 -13.24
N SER A 74 1.51 6.81 -12.39
CA SER A 74 0.91 5.48 -12.47
C SER A 74 -0.48 5.47 -11.84
N ILE A 75 -1.40 4.68 -12.39
CA ILE A 75 -2.75 4.47 -11.84
C ILE A 75 -2.67 3.98 -10.37
N GLY A 76 -1.69 3.14 -10.04
CA GLY A 76 -1.46 2.69 -8.67
C GLY A 76 -1.14 3.80 -7.66
N LEU A 77 -0.69 4.98 -8.13
CA LEU A 77 -0.48 6.14 -7.25
C LEU A 77 -1.78 6.88 -6.92
N VAL A 78 -2.73 6.87 -7.88
CA VAL A 78 -4.10 7.37 -7.70
C VAL A 78 -4.87 6.44 -6.78
N ASP A 79 -4.69 5.13 -6.93
CA ASP A 79 -5.42 4.10 -6.20
C ASP A 79 -4.86 3.83 -4.78
N HIS A 80 -3.65 4.29 -4.47
CA HIS A 80 -3.03 4.15 -3.15
C HIS A 80 -3.91 4.63 -1.96
N PRO A 81 -4.55 5.82 -2.00
CA PRO A 81 -5.50 6.24 -0.96
C PRO A 81 -6.75 5.37 -0.86
N VAL A 82 -7.08 4.56 -1.88
CA VAL A 82 -8.18 3.58 -1.84
C VAL A 82 -7.70 2.25 -1.22
N LEU A 83 -6.44 1.89 -1.42
CA LEU A 83 -5.84 0.69 -0.85
C LEU A 83 -5.67 0.78 0.67
N MET A 84 -5.27 1.95 1.19
CA MET A 84 -5.06 2.18 2.63
C MET A 84 -6.30 1.88 3.51
N PRO A 85 -7.51 2.39 3.20
CA PRO A 85 -8.70 2.05 3.99
C PRO A 85 -9.13 0.60 3.80
N SER A 86 -8.93 0.01 2.62
CA SER A 86 -9.22 -1.42 2.38
C SER A 86 -8.42 -2.33 3.31
N SER A 87 -7.13 -2.05 3.52
CA SER A 87 -6.29 -2.84 4.43
C SER A 87 -6.62 -2.66 5.92
N SER A 88 -7.28 -1.56 6.31
CA SER A 88 -7.60 -1.28 7.72
C SER A 88 -8.95 -1.82 8.16
N VAL A 89 -9.84 -2.14 7.21
CA VAL A 89 -11.17 -2.71 7.46
C VAL A 89 -11.12 -4.24 7.62
N LEU A 90 -9.96 -4.84 7.31
CA LEU A 90 -9.69 -6.28 7.35
C LEU A 90 -8.91 -6.67 8.60
#